data_AF-A0A8H3FMB5-F1
#
_entry.id   AF-A0A8H3FMB5-F1
#
_cell.length_a   1.000
_cell.length_b   1.000
_cell.length_c   1.000
_cell.angle_alpha   90.00
_cell.angle_beta   90.00
_cell.angle_gamma   90.00
#
_symmetry.space_group_name_H-M   'P 1'
#
loop_
_entity.id
_entity.type
_entity.pdbx_description
1 polymer ?
#
loop_
_entity_poly.entity_id
_entity_poly.type
_entity_poly.pdbx_seq_one_letter_code
_entity_poly.pdbx_strand_id
1 'polypeptide(L)'
;MPLGNLVRLIPLKLNEIPSHPSVSAYLNASTHKKHDSDSDFSKMDLSSSDGTSPNLDPNGQPLLIPFIREILDEATNFVDNELPSTFTKKGTKSNPPATAKIELLQRMIGSEEISRIPFERANIPRKAWRVVQGYEEAWFSRKSTHANKPETGTATWEEFDSGLRVQHSEHEREYTPDVLDSFKVLDWNAETDALGDEVGEYRDVKMSIYEMSHKLPFPLLPRVFPVLIITSRTGAGGFIVVQIPINLKALPESFYSSGRNQTQGDTSVKRKRPVLGVYTSIERGILRDSKEIEWIMATASDAKGVLPMWAQKLGVPGAVVNDVGFFMKWTADNRAKKAG
;
A
#
# COMPACT_ATOMS: atom_id res chain seq x y z
N MET A 1 -8.18 0.90 -19.43
CA MET A 1 -6.79 1.30 -19.78
C MET A 1 -5.88 0.12 -19.46
N PRO A 2 -4.65 0.00 -19.99
CA PRO A 2 -3.78 -1.10 -19.54
C PRO A 2 -3.53 -0.98 -18.03
N LEU A 3 -3.41 -2.14 -17.38
CA LEU A 3 -2.91 -2.26 -16.01
C LEU A 3 -1.64 -1.41 -15.85
N GLY A 4 -1.57 -0.53 -14.86
CA GLY A 4 -0.38 0.28 -14.57
C GLY A 4 0.79 -0.49 -13.92
N ASN A 5 1.91 0.18 -13.71
CA ASN A 5 3.18 -0.42 -13.27
C ASN A 5 3.54 -0.15 -11.80
N LEU A 6 2.80 0.72 -11.10
CA LEU A 6 3.14 1.15 -9.74
C LEU A 6 2.42 0.33 -8.68
N VAL A 7 1.11 0.11 -8.81
CA VAL A 7 0.26 -0.52 -7.77
C VAL A 7 0.23 -2.04 -7.96
N ARG A 8 1.36 -2.69 -7.64
CA ARG A 8 1.62 -4.12 -7.91
C ARG A 8 2.33 -4.81 -6.75
N LEU A 9 2.40 -6.15 -6.80
CA LEU A 9 3.16 -6.94 -5.83
C LEU A 9 4.67 -6.78 -5.94
N ILE A 10 5.16 -6.21 -7.04
CA ILE A 10 6.58 -5.97 -7.28
C ILE A 10 7.05 -4.79 -6.41
N PRO A 11 7.89 -5.01 -5.38
CA PRO A 11 8.25 -3.96 -4.46
C PRO A 11 8.99 -2.81 -5.14
N LEU A 12 8.65 -1.58 -4.77
CA LEU A 12 9.43 -0.39 -5.10
C LEU A 12 10.85 -0.52 -4.55
N LYS A 13 11.81 0.00 -5.29
CA LYS A 13 13.17 0.21 -4.79
C LYS A 13 13.31 1.62 -4.23
N LEU A 14 14.32 1.83 -3.39
CA LEU A 14 14.60 3.15 -2.81
C LEU A 14 14.91 4.23 -3.86
N ASN A 15 15.44 3.87 -5.03
CA ASN A 15 15.65 4.81 -6.14
C ASN A 15 14.41 4.97 -7.06
N GLU A 16 13.33 4.21 -6.82
CA GLU A 16 12.06 4.29 -7.57
C GLU A 16 11.02 5.13 -6.81
N ILE A 17 11.43 5.84 -5.75
CA ILE A 17 10.59 6.74 -4.96
C ILE A 17 11.20 8.15 -4.95
N PRO A 18 10.39 9.19 -4.67
CA PRO A 18 10.85 10.55 -4.52
C PRO A 18 12.03 10.71 -3.56
N SER A 19 12.85 11.72 -3.82
CA SER A 19 13.99 12.06 -2.98
C SER A 19 13.57 12.27 -1.52
N HIS A 20 14.38 11.77 -0.60
CA HIS A 20 14.23 11.98 0.84
C HIS A 20 15.63 11.98 1.46
N PRO A 21 15.95 12.84 2.45
CA PRO A 21 17.30 12.94 3.01
C PRO A 21 17.94 11.59 3.38
N SER A 22 17.21 10.73 4.11
CA SER A 22 17.68 9.36 4.44
C SER A 22 17.94 8.47 3.22
N VAL A 23 17.07 8.56 2.20
CA VAL A 23 17.21 7.76 0.97
C VAL A 23 18.42 8.23 0.17
N SER A 24 18.57 9.54 -0.01
CA SER A 24 19.70 10.14 -0.73
C SER A 24 21.02 9.83 -0.03
N ALA A 25 21.07 9.92 1.30
CA ALA A 25 22.26 9.56 2.09
C ALA A 25 22.66 8.09 1.86
N TYR A 26 21.69 7.17 1.87
CA TYR A 26 21.93 5.75 1.60
C TYR A 26 22.42 5.50 0.17
N LEU A 27 21.77 6.11 -0.83
CA LEU A 27 22.13 5.92 -2.24
C LEU A 27 23.56 6.43 -2.52
N ASN A 28 23.92 7.60 -1.97
CA ASN A 28 25.26 8.16 -2.09
C ASN A 28 26.32 7.30 -1.37
N ALA A 29 26.04 6.79 -0.18
CA ALA A 29 26.97 5.89 0.52
C ALA A 29 27.19 4.57 -0.24
N SER A 30 26.17 4.11 -0.98
CA SER A 30 26.22 2.87 -1.77
C SER A 30 27.02 3.02 -3.06
N THR A 31 27.02 4.20 -3.70
CA THR A 31 27.84 4.47 -4.89
C THR A 31 29.32 4.57 -4.53
N HIS A 32 29.67 5.17 -3.38
CA HIS A 32 31.06 5.22 -2.91
C HIS A 32 31.63 3.83 -2.56
N LYS A 33 30.84 2.93 -1.98
CA LYS A 33 31.29 1.55 -1.71
C LYS A 33 31.57 0.72 -2.96
N LYS A 34 30.98 1.07 -4.11
CA LYS A 34 31.29 0.42 -5.40
C LYS A 34 32.65 0.84 -5.96
N HIS A 35 33.27 1.91 -5.46
CA HIS A 35 34.54 2.41 -5.97
C HIS A 35 35.78 1.81 -5.28
N ASP A 36 35.61 1.12 -4.14
CA ASP A 36 36.72 0.53 -3.37
C ASP A 36 36.98 -0.96 -3.65
N SER A 37 36.24 -1.59 -4.56
CA SER A 37 36.50 -2.95 -5.02
C SER A 37 36.07 -3.12 -6.48
N ASP A 38 36.92 -2.67 -7.41
CA ASP A 38 37.19 -3.31 -8.70
C ASP A 38 37.97 -2.34 -9.60
N SER A 39 39.29 -2.51 -9.61
CA SER A 39 40.17 -2.03 -10.67
C SER A 39 40.08 -2.97 -11.87
N ASP A 40 38.95 -3.02 -12.56
CA ASP A 40 38.86 -3.42 -13.98
C ASP A 40 37.39 -3.35 -14.41
N PHE A 41 37.02 -2.30 -15.14
CA PHE A 41 35.97 -2.29 -16.19
C PHE A 41 35.84 -0.85 -16.70
N SER A 42 36.89 -0.40 -17.39
CA SER A 42 36.76 0.72 -18.31
C SER A 42 35.90 0.29 -19.51
N LYS A 43 34.94 1.16 -19.87
CA LYS A 43 34.07 1.15 -21.06
C LYS A 43 32.78 0.31 -20.95
N MET A 44 31.75 0.92 -20.38
CA MET A 44 30.43 0.87 -21.00
C MET A 44 30.12 2.26 -21.55
N ASP A 45 29.78 2.29 -22.85
CA ASP A 45 29.34 3.45 -23.58
C ASP A 45 28.26 4.21 -22.80
N LEU A 46 28.63 5.41 -22.35
CA LEU A 46 27.67 6.50 -22.13
C LEU A 46 27.26 6.99 -23.52
N SER A 47 26.38 6.25 -24.19
CA SER A 47 25.53 6.86 -25.20
C SER A 47 24.58 7.79 -24.44
N SER A 48 24.89 9.08 -24.55
CA SER A 48 24.06 10.19 -24.12
C SER A 48 22.68 10.07 -24.76
N SER A 49 21.73 9.45 -24.05
CA SER A 49 20.32 9.77 -24.27
C SER A 49 20.07 11.13 -23.63
N ASP A 50 20.19 12.16 -24.46
CA ASP A 50 19.65 13.49 -24.19
C ASP A 50 18.14 13.32 -24.03
N GLY A 51 17.67 13.22 -22.79
CA GLY A 51 16.32 12.77 -22.48
C GLY A 51 16.09 12.63 -20.99
N THR A 52 16.37 13.68 -20.22
CA THR A 52 15.86 13.79 -18.85
C THR A 52 14.34 13.71 -18.93
N SER A 53 13.77 12.57 -18.50
CA SER A 53 12.31 12.45 -18.36
C SER A 53 11.83 13.61 -17.48
N PRO A 54 10.80 14.39 -17.89
CA PRO A 54 10.38 15.59 -17.18
C PRO A 54 9.89 15.30 -15.75
N ASN A 55 9.65 14.03 -15.42
CA ASN A 55 9.15 13.57 -14.13
C ASN A 55 10.26 13.06 -13.19
N LEU A 56 11.53 13.15 -13.58
CA LEU A 56 12.67 12.71 -12.77
C LEU A 56 13.55 13.90 -12.36
N ASP A 57 14.14 13.80 -11.18
CA ASP A 57 15.18 14.72 -10.71
C ASP A 57 16.54 14.43 -11.39
N PRO A 58 17.57 15.26 -11.18
CA PRO A 58 18.90 15.04 -11.77
C PRO A 58 19.58 13.73 -11.36
N ASN A 59 19.14 13.09 -10.27
CA ASN A 59 19.64 11.78 -9.82
C ASN A 59 18.83 10.61 -10.40
N GLY A 60 17.82 10.89 -11.24
CA GLY A 60 16.92 9.91 -11.82
C GLY A 60 15.83 9.40 -10.87
N GLN A 61 15.63 10.05 -9.71
CA GLN A 61 14.51 9.74 -8.81
C GLN A 61 13.24 10.46 -9.25
N PRO A 62 12.04 9.88 -9.06
CA PRO A 62 10.79 10.56 -9.36
C PRO A 62 10.62 11.90 -8.64
N LEU A 63 10.12 12.92 -9.33
CA LEU A 63 9.62 14.13 -8.68
C LEU A 63 8.36 13.79 -7.87
N LEU A 64 8.20 14.44 -6.72
CA LEU A 64 7.15 14.10 -5.74
C LEU A 64 5.73 14.19 -6.34
N ILE A 65 5.39 15.30 -6.99
CA ILE A 65 4.04 15.52 -7.53
C ILE A 65 3.69 14.53 -8.65
N PRO A 66 4.49 14.36 -9.72
CA PRO A 66 4.21 13.36 -10.74
C PRO A 66 4.10 11.94 -10.17
N PHE A 67 4.96 11.59 -9.21
CA PHE A 67 4.95 10.27 -8.59
C PHE A 67 3.65 9.98 -7.82
N ILE A 68 3.24 10.90 -6.96
CA ILE A 68 1.99 10.79 -6.20
C ILE A 68 0.80 10.72 -7.16
N ARG A 69 0.74 11.64 -8.14
CA ARG A 69 -0.38 11.71 -9.08
C ARG A 69 -0.53 10.42 -9.88
N GLU A 70 0.57 9.88 -10.41
CA GLU A 70 0.52 8.64 -11.20
C GLU A 70 0.00 7.45 -10.37
N ILE A 71 0.41 7.33 -9.10
CA ILE A 71 -0.08 6.28 -8.20
C ILE A 71 -1.58 6.44 -7.93
N LEU A 72 -2.01 7.66 -7.61
CA LEU A 72 -3.40 7.94 -7.28
C LEU A 72 -4.32 7.76 -8.50
N ASP A 73 -3.88 8.18 -9.69
CA ASP A 73 -4.59 8.00 -10.95
C ASP A 73 -4.67 6.51 -11.33
N GLU A 74 -3.56 5.76 -11.22
CA GLU A 74 -3.54 4.32 -11.45
C GLU A 74 -4.51 3.60 -10.51
N ALA A 75 -4.47 3.92 -9.21
CA ALA A 75 -5.31 3.28 -8.21
C ALA A 75 -6.80 3.63 -8.36
N THR A 76 -7.11 4.91 -8.62
CA THR A 76 -8.48 5.36 -8.87
C THR A 76 -9.05 4.69 -10.11
N ASN A 77 -8.31 4.69 -11.23
CA ASN A 77 -8.73 4.00 -12.44
C ASN A 77 -8.89 2.48 -12.22
N PHE A 78 -8.02 1.86 -11.42
CA PHE A 78 -8.13 0.43 -11.11
C PHE A 78 -9.45 0.12 -10.39
N VAL A 79 -9.82 0.90 -9.38
CA VAL A 79 -11.06 0.66 -8.61
C VAL A 79 -12.31 1.10 -9.37
N ASP A 80 -12.27 2.23 -10.07
CA ASP A 80 -13.47 2.82 -10.67
C ASP A 80 -13.81 2.22 -12.04
N ASN A 81 -12.81 1.77 -12.81
CA ASN A 81 -13.01 1.28 -14.18
C ASN A 81 -12.64 -0.19 -14.36
N GLU A 82 -11.48 -0.63 -13.88
CA GLU A 82 -11.01 -1.99 -14.12
C GLU A 82 -11.73 -3.00 -13.22
N LEU A 83 -11.86 -2.74 -11.93
CA LEU A 83 -12.46 -3.66 -10.97
C LEU A 83 -13.90 -4.04 -11.35
N PRO A 84 -14.82 -3.10 -11.65
CA PRO A 84 -16.20 -3.45 -11.99
C PRO A 84 -16.32 -4.24 -13.29
N SER A 85 -15.39 -4.04 -14.24
CA SER A 85 -15.44 -4.67 -15.57
C SER A 85 -14.74 -6.02 -15.64
N THR A 86 -13.83 -6.32 -14.69
CA THR A 86 -12.94 -7.49 -14.80
C THR A 86 -12.94 -8.42 -13.61
N PHE A 87 -13.42 -7.99 -12.43
CA PHE A 87 -13.48 -8.86 -11.26
C PHE A 87 -14.77 -9.68 -11.27
N THR A 88 -14.66 -10.95 -10.88
CA THR A 88 -15.81 -11.84 -10.74
C THR A 88 -16.28 -11.87 -9.29
N LYS A 89 -17.58 -11.67 -9.06
CA LYS A 89 -18.21 -11.86 -7.74
C LYS A 89 -18.09 -13.31 -7.29
N LYS A 90 -17.52 -13.53 -6.11
CA LYS A 90 -17.35 -14.84 -5.47
C LYS A 90 -18.37 -15.14 -4.38
N GLY A 91 -19.01 -14.11 -3.84
CA GLY A 91 -20.10 -14.28 -2.88
C GLY A 91 -20.40 -13.02 -2.10
N THR A 92 -21.25 -13.18 -1.08
CA THR A 92 -21.61 -12.11 -0.15
C THR A 92 -21.47 -12.64 1.28
N LYS A 93 -20.93 -11.81 2.18
CA LYS A 93 -20.69 -12.12 3.59
C LYS A 93 -21.28 -11.03 4.48
N SER A 94 -21.27 -11.27 5.78
CA SER A 94 -21.60 -10.28 6.82
C SER A 94 -20.58 -10.43 7.94
N ASN A 95 -20.21 -9.31 8.56
CA ASN A 95 -19.26 -9.29 9.66
C ASN A 95 -19.76 -8.35 10.76
N PRO A 96 -20.59 -8.84 11.70
CA PRO A 96 -21.04 -8.03 12.82
C PRO A 96 -19.84 -7.46 13.61
N PRO A 97 -19.94 -6.24 14.14
CA PRO A 97 -21.15 -5.43 14.29
C PRO A 97 -21.58 -4.66 13.03
N ALA A 98 -20.84 -4.74 11.92
CA ALA A 98 -21.24 -4.04 10.69
C ALA A 98 -22.61 -4.52 10.18
N THR A 99 -23.47 -3.57 9.83
CA THR A 99 -24.80 -3.84 9.26
C THR A 99 -24.72 -4.17 7.76
N ALA A 100 -23.71 -3.63 7.08
CA ALA A 100 -23.52 -3.80 5.65
C ALA A 100 -23.29 -5.27 5.24
N LYS A 101 -23.84 -5.62 4.08
CA LYS A 101 -23.41 -6.82 3.34
C LYS A 101 -22.11 -6.52 2.62
N ILE A 102 -21.22 -7.50 2.63
CA ILE A 102 -19.88 -7.38 2.04
C ILE A 102 -19.84 -8.29 0.82
N GLU A 103 -19.76 -7.71 -0.37
CA GLU A 103 -19.54 -8.46 -1.60
C GLU A 103 -18.06 -8.80 -1.73
N LEU A 104 -17.77 -10.05 -2.05
CA LEU A 104 -16.42 -10.52 -2.33
C LEU A 104 -16.25 -10.68 -3.84
N LEU A 105 -15.19 -10.09 -4.37
CA LEU A 105 -14.81 -10.18 -5.77
C LEU A 105 -13.36 -10.65 -5.90
N GLN A 106 -13.03 -11.22 -7.04
CA GLN A 106 -11.68 -11.71 -7.31
C GLN A 106 -11.34 -11.58 -8.78
N ARG A 107 -10.07 -11.28 -9.06
CA ARG A 107 -9.45 -11.36 -10.38
C ARG A 107 -8.08 -12.00 -10.26
N MET A 108 -7.71 -12.80 -11.24
CA MET A 108 -6.36 -13.28 -11.40
C MET A 108 -5.73 -12.55 -12.57
N ILE A 109 -4.56 -11.96 -12.37
CA ILE A 109 -3.82 -11.24 -13.41
C ILE A 109 -2.61 -12.07 -13.78
N GLY A 110 -2.62 -12.65 -14.98
CA GLY A 110 -1.61 -13.60 -15.42
C GLY A 110 -0.35 -12.93 -15.97
N SER A 111 0.73 -13.71 -16.06
CA SER A 111 2.02 -13.30 -16.63
C SER A 111 1.93 -12.63 -18.01
N GLU A 112 1.00 -13.05 -18.87
CA GLU A 112 0.78 -12.46 -20.20
C GLU A 112 0.18 -11.06 -20.14
N GLU A 113 -0.71 -10.78 -19.20
CA GLU A 113 -1.24 -9.43 -19.01
C GLU A 113 -0.16 -8.51 -18.44
N ILE A 114 0.64 -9.02 -17.49
CA ILE A 114 1.71 -8.26 -16.85
C ILE A 114 2.83 -7.93 -17.84
N SER A 115 3.15 -8.83 -18.77
CA SER A 115 4.19 -8.57 -19.78
C SER A 115 3.82 -7.45 -20.77
N ARG A 116 2.53 -7.10 -20.87
CA ARG A 116 2.03 -5.99 -21.71
C ARG A 116 2.10 -4.63 -21.01
N ILE A 117 2.42 -4.59 -19.71
CA ILE A 117 2.53 -3.35 -18.94
C ILE A 117 3.78 -2.59 -19.39
N PRO A 118 3.68 -1.29 -19.75
CA PRO A 118 4.80 -0.51 -20.26
C PRO A 118 5.75 0.00 -19.15
N PHE A 119 6.36 -0.90 -18.36
CA PHE A 119 7.19 -0.56 -17.20
C PHE A 119 8.26 0.52 -17.47
N GLU A 120 9.00 0.40 -18.57
CA GLU A 120 10.14 1.28 -18.87
C GLU A 120 9.74 2.55 -19.65
N ARG A 121 8.52 2.57 -20.21
CA ARG A 121 7.99 3.70 -20.99
C ARG A 121 6.89 4.47 -20.26
N ALA A 122 6.59 4.08 -19.02
CA ALA A 122 5.62 4.76 -18.17
C ALA A 122 6.12 6.15 -17.77
N ASN A 123 5.19 7.01 -17.34
CA ASN A 123 5.49 8.35 -16.83
C ASN A 123 6.48 8.31 -15.66
N ILE A 124 6.33 7.30 -14.79
CA ILE A 124 7.27 6.91 -13.76
C ILE A 124 7.89 5.57 -14.18
N PRO A 125 9.06 5.59 -14.85
CA PRO A 125 9.67 4.38 -15.38
C PRO A 125 10.19 3.50 -14.26
N ARG A 126 9.96 2.19 -14.37
CA ARG A 126 10.50 1.16 -13.48
C ARG A 126 11.15 0.08 -14.31
N LYS A 127 12.21 -0.53 -13.79
CA LYS A 127 12.82 -1.68 -14.44
C LYS A 127 11.81 -2.83 -14.47
N ALA A 128 11.45 -3.29 -15.67
CA ALA A 128 10.58 -4.45 -15.82
C ALA A 128 11.21 -5.65 -15.10
N TRP A 129 10.42 -6.35 -14.28
CA TRP A 129 10.88 -7.60 -13.69
C TRP A 129 10.72 -8.74 -14.71
N ARG A 130 11.55 -9.78 -14.61
CA ARG A 130 11.39 -10.98 -15.45
C ARG A 130 10.18 -11.76 -14.98
N VAL A 131 9.03 -11.51 -15.61
CA VAL A 131 7.83 -12.31 -15.41
C VAL A 131 8.09 -13.74 -15.88
N VAL A 132 8.12 -14.68 -14.95
CA VAL A 132 8.27 -16.10 -15.26
C VAL A 132 6.94 -16.65 -15.75
N GLN A 133 6.97 -17.58 -16.72
CA GLN A 133 5.77 -18.28 -17.19
C GLN A 133 5.03 -18.93 -16.01
N GLY A 134 3.72 -18.68 -15.92
CA GLY A 134 2.89 -19.17 -14.82
C GLY A 134 2.85 -18.27 -13.57
N TYR A 135 3.54 -17.13 -13.58
CA TYR A 135 3.31 -16.09 -12.57
C TYR A 135 1.89 -15.52 -12.69
N GLU A 136 1.28 -15.24 -11.53
CA GLU A 136 -0.08 -14.75 -11.43
C GLU A 136 -0.22 -13.89 -10.16
N GLU A 137 -0.80 -12.70 -10.30
CA GLU A 137 -1.22 -11.89 -9.17
C GLU A 137 -2.68 -12.23 -8.80
N ALA A 138 -2.87 -12.70 -7.57
CA ALA A 138 -4.19 -13.01 -7.04
C ALA A 138 -4.79 -11.76 -6.36
N TRP A 139 -5.69 -11.09 -7.05
CA TRP A 139 -6.37 -9.92 -6.54
C TRP A 139 -7.72 -10.31 -5.92
N PHE A 140 -7.91 -9.90 -4.68
CA PHE A 140 -9.17 -10.02 -3.96
C PHE A 140 -9.71 -8.64 -3.67
N SER A 141 -11.00 -8.46 -3.81
CA SER A 141 -11.66 -7.22 -3.46
C SER A 141 -12.89 -7.49 -2.61
N ARG A 142 -13.19 -6.53 -1.75
CA ARG A 142 -14.50 -6.40 -1.14
C ARG A 142 -15.15 -5.07 -1.49
N LYS A 143 -16.47 -5.09 -1.51
CA LYS A 143 -17.33 -3.91 -1.61
C LYS A 143 -18.38 -3.96 -0.51
N SER A 144 -18.61 -2.84 0.16
CA SER A 144 -19.64 -2.70 1.19
C SER A 144 -20.28 -1.31 1.11
N THR A 145 -21.57 -1.23 1.42
CA THR A 145 -22.33 0.03 1.44
C THR A 145 -22.92 0.24 2.82
N HIS A 146 -22.69 1.42 3.38
CA HIS A 146 -23.04 1.78 4.76
C HIS A 146 -23.93 3.01 4.79
N ALA A 147 -24.84 3.11 5.76
CA ALA A 147 -25.61 4.32 5.95
C ALA A 147 -24.71 5.42 6.55
N ASN A 148 -24.75 6.64 6.01
CA ASN A 148 -24.01 7.78 6.53
C ASN A 148 -24.65 8.30 7.83
N LYS A 149 -24.41 7.61 8.95
CA LYS A 149 -25.05 7.89 10.24
C LYS A 149 -24.15 7.50 11.42
N PRO A 150 -24.19 8.23 12.55
CA PRO A 150 -23.45 7.89 13.76
C PRO A 150 -24.21 6.85 14.60
N GLU A 151 -24.44 5.65 14.07
CA GLU A 151 -25.17 4.54 14.73
C GLU A 151 -24.30 3.28 14.85
N THR A 152 -24.59 2.35 15.77
CA THR A 152 -23.79 1.11 15.88
C THR A 152 -23.89 0.28 14.59
N GLY A 153 -22.75 -0.20 14.11
CA GLY A 153 -22.69 -1.00 12.88
C GLY A 153 -22.72 -0.20 11.58
N THR A 154 -22.65 1.12 11.67
CA THR A 154 -22.39 2.05 10.57
C THR A 154 -21.59 3.26 11.08
N ALA A 155 -21.26 4.21 10.21
CA ALA A 155 -20.52 5.40 10.57
C ALA A 155 -20.86 6.60 9.66
N THR A 156 -20.57 7.80 10.13
CA THR A 156 -20.61 9.04 9.33
C THR A 156 -19.46 9.09 8.33
N TRP A 157 -19.59 9.92 7.30
CA TRP A 157 -18.53 10.15 6.32
C TRP A 157 -17.26 10.66 6.98
N GLU A 158 -17.38 11.56 7.95
CA GLU A 158 -16.26 12.10 8.71
C GLU A 158 -15.56 11.02 9.53
N GLU A 159 -16.30 10.07 10.11
CA GLU A 159 -15.74 8.90 10.79
C GLU A 159 -15.02 7.95 9.82
N PHE A 160 -15.57 7.73 8.62
CA PHE A 160 -14.91 6.96 7.56
C PHE A 160 -13.60 7.60 7.11
N ASP A 161 -13.63 8.89 6.75
CA ASP A 161 -12.46 9.62 6.29
C ASP A 161 -11.38 9.71 7.37
N SER A 162 -11.77 10.08 8.60
CA SER A 162 -10.82 10.15 9.71
C SER A 162 -10.27 8.80 10.13
N GLY A 163 -11.10 7.75 10.12
CA GLY A 163 -10.71 6.44 10.60
C GLY A 163 -9.89 5.64 9.60
N LEU A 164 -10.15 5.78 8.29
CA LEU A 164 -9.49 4.99 7.25
C LEU A 164 -8.40 5.75 6.50
N ARG A 165 -8.51 7.07 6.32
CA ARG A 165 -7.50 7.85 5.57
C ARG A 165 -6.48 8.51 6.48
N VAL A 166 -6.94 9.17 7.55
CA VAL A 166 -6.07 9.92 8.47
C VAL A 166 -5.40 8.93 9.42
N GLN A 167 -4.07 9.02 9.60
CA GLN A 167 -3.29 8.11 10.45
C GLN A 167 -3.61 6.63 10.18
N HIS A 168 -3.75 6.29 8.89
CA HIS A 168 -4.24 5.00 8.41
C HIS A 168 -3.58 3.80 9.11
N SER A 169 -2.24 3.74 9.13
CA SER A 169 -1.50 2.62 9.73
C SER A 169 -1.59 2.54 11.26
N GLU A 170 -1.70 3.68 11.94
CA GLU A 170 -1.94 3.70 13.38
C GLU A 170 -3.34 3.18 13.72
N HIS A 171 -4.37 3.66 13.03
CA HIS A 171 -5.73 3.18 13.22
C HIS A 171 -5.88 1.70 12.86
N GLU A 172 -5.26 1.25 11.75
CA GLU A 172 -5.26 -0.17 11.36
C GLU A 172 -4.71 -1.04 12.49
N ARG A 173 -3.63 -0.60 13.16
CA ARG A 173 -3.08 -1.28 14.35
C ARG A 173 -4.05 -1.29 15.53
N GLU A 174 -4.82 -0.24 15.72
CA GLU A 174 -5.76 -0.13 16.84
C GLU A 174 -6.98 -1.04 16.69
N TYR A 175 -7.56 -1.13 15.49
CA TYR A 175 -8.78 -1.90 15.27
C TYR A 175 -8.53 -3.33 14.80
N THR A 176 -7.35 -3.66 14.26
CA THR A 176 -7.04 -5.00 13.76
C THR A 176 -6.30 -5.82 14.82
N PRO A 177 -6.92 -6.84 15.43
CA PRO A 177 -6.35 -7.53 16.60
C PRO A 177 -5.00 -8.22 16.35
N ASP A 178 -4.72 -8.62 15.10
CA ASP A 178 -3.50 -9.33 14.74
C ASP A 178 -2.34 -8.40 14.32
N VAL A 179 -2.56 -7.09 14.23
CA VAL A 179 -1.48 -6.13 13.96
C VAL A 179 -0.74 -5.84 15.27
N LEU A 180 0.50 -6.31 15.34
CA LEU A 180 1.40 -6.11 16.48
C LEU A 180 2.03 -4.73 16.51
N ASP A 181 2.35 -4.18 15.34
CA ASP A 181 3.07 -2.92 15.22
C ASP A 181 2.78 -2.23 13.89
N SER A 182 2.84 -0.90 13.92
CA SER A 182 2.83 -0.04 12.74
C SER A 182 4.01 0.92 12.85
N PHE A 183 5.20 0.42 12.48
CA PHE A 183 6.44 1.16 12.64
C PHE A 183 6.65 2.12 11.46
N LYS A 184 6.54 3.43 11.70
CA LYS A 184 6.83 4.47 10.70
C LYS A 184 8.33 4.56 10.44
N VAL A 185 8.74 4.39 9.19
CA VAL A 185 10.14 4.43 8.77
C VAL A 185 10.52 5.81 8.25
N LEU A 186 9.77 6.34 7.28
CA LEU A 186 9.99 7.66 6.65
C LEU A 186 8.64 8.32 6.36
N ASP A 187 8.63 9.64 6.19
CA ASP A 187 7.48 10.38 5.69
C ASP A 187 7.88 11.61 4.88
N TRP A 188 6.95 12.07 4.03
CA TRP A 188 7.07 13.31 3.24
C TRP A 188 6.01 14.31 3.70
N ASN A 189 5.62 14.31 4.98
CA ASN A 189 4.44 15.08 5.41
C ASN A 189 4.64 16.58 5.23
N ALA A 190 5.85 17.09 5.49
CA ALA A 190 6.17 18.50 5.32
C ALA A 190 6.09 18.93 3.85
N GLU A 191 6.61 18.08 2.95
CA GLU A 191 6.55 18.31 1.51
C GLU A 191 5.12 18.21 1.00
N THR A 192 4.35 17.20 1.43
CA THR A 192 2.96 17.03 0.97
C THR A 192 2.03 18.11 1.54
N ASP A 193 2.29 18.63 2.74
CA ASP A 193 1.56 19.79 3.30
C ASP A 193 1.80 21.07 2.51
N ALA A 194 2.98 21.20 1.88
CA ALA A 194 3.32 22.36 1.06
C ALA A 194 2.74 22.31 -0.36
N LEU A 195 2.21 21.16 -0.82
CA LEU A 195 1.73 21.00 -2.21
C LEU A 195 0.42 21.75 -2.51
N GLY A 196 -0.40 22.04 -1.49
CA GLY A 196 -1.73 22.62 -1.69
C GLY A 196 -2.56 21.86 -2.75
N ASP A 197 -2.88 22.55 -3.85
CA ASP A 197 -3.73 22.05 -4.93
C ASP A 197 -2.96 21.46 -6.12
N GLU A 198 -1.63 21.33 -6.02
CA GLU A 198 -0.75 20.96 -7.14
C GLU A 198 -0.90 19.50 -7.60
N VAL A 199 -1.55 18.63 -6.81
CA VAL A 199 -1.78 17.22 -7.14
C VAL A 199 -3.12 17.00 -7.85
N GLY A 200 -3.56 17.94 -8.69
CA GLY A 200 -4.77 17.76 -9.50
C GLY A 200 -6.05 17.79 -8.65
N GLU A 201 -6.88 16.74 -8.72
CA GLU A 201 -8.12 16.64 -7.91
C GLU A 201 -7.91 16.09 -6.50
N TYR A 202 -6.67 15.67 -6.19
CA TYR A 202 -6.29 15.10 -4.92
C TYR A 202 -6.01 16.21 -3.90
N ARG A 203 -6.48 16.01 -2.67
CA ARG A 203 -6.40 16.97 -1.56
C ARG A 203 -6.02 16.26 -0.27
N ASP A 204 -5.42 16.98 0.67
CA ASP A 204 -4.94 16.44 1.95
C ASP A 204 -4.04 15.21 1.76
N VAL A 205 -3.12 15.31 0.79
CA VAL A 205 -2.25 14.21 0.42
C VAL A 205 -1.24 13.95 1.53
N LYS A 206 -1.06 12.67 1.88
CA LYS A 206 -0.01 12.21 2.79
C LYS A 206 0.74 11.05 2.16
N MET A 207 2.06 11.05 2.31
CA MET A 207 2.93 9.99 1.82
C MET A 207 3.92 9.57 2.91
N SER A 208 4.00 8.27 3.17
CA SER A 208 4.85 7.72 4.22
C SER A 208 5.21 6.26 3.97
N ILE A 209 6.20 5.75 4.68
CA ILE A 209 6.61 4.35 4.64
C ILE A 209 6.43 3.76 6.04
N TYR A 210 5.76 2.61 6.11
CA TYR A 210 5.56 1.85 7.34
C TYR A 210 6.02 0.40 7.20
N GLU A 211 6.36 -0.21 8.32
CA GLU A 211 6.47 -1.66 8.48
C GLU A 211 5.29 -2.15 9.33
N MET A 212 4.31 -2.75 8.67
CA MET A 212 3.13 -3.32 9.32
C MET A 212 3.45 -4.74 9.79
N SER A 213 3.52 -4.94 11.11
CA SER A 213 3.87 -6.23 11.73
C SER A 213 2.61 -6.96 12.19
N HIS A 214 2.43 -8.20 11.73
CA HIS A 214 1.29 -9.03 12.05
C HIS A 214 1.72 -10.27 12.84
N LYS A 215 1.00 -10.53 13.92
CA LYS A 215 0.99 -11.82 14.59
C LYS A 215 0.27 -12.79 13.67
N LEU A 216 0.74 -14.02 13.64
CA LEU A 216 -0.03 -15.10 13.06
C LEU A 216 -0.04 -16.30 14.00
N PRO A 217 -1.01 -17.23 13.84
CA PRO A 217 -1.15 -18.37 14.71
C PRO A 217 0.13 -19.22 14.77
N PHE A 218 0.44 -19.72 15.96
CA PHE A 218 1.50 -20.69 16.15
C PHE A 218 1.23 -21.94 15.27
N PRO A 219 2.24 -22.53 14.59
CA PRO A 219 3.69 -22.32 14.74
C PRO A 219 4.32 -21.27 13.81
N LEU A 220 3.52 -20.44 13.15
CA LEU A 220 4.05 -19.52 12.15
C LEU A 220 4.73 -18.29 12.80
N LEU A 221 5.83 -17.82 12.19
CA LEU A 221 6.54 -16.61 12.62
C LEU A 221 5.71 -15.33 12.38
N PRO A 222 6.04 -14.18 12.99
CA PRO A 222 5.42 -12.91 12.61
C PRO A 222 5.66 -12.58 11.13
N ARG A 223 4.70 -11.91 10.51
CA ARG A 223 4.84 -11.35 9.15
C ARG A 223 5.03 -9.85 9.26
N VAL A 224 5.92 -9.31 8.45
CA VAL A 224 6.08 -7.86 8.32
C VAL A 224 5.94 -7.48 6.86
N PHE A 225 5.16 -6.43 6.61
CA PHE A 225 4.94 -5.88 5.29
C PHE A 225 5.46 -4.43 5.26
N PRO A 226 6.63 -4.20 4.64
CA PRO A 226 7.12 -2.86 4.39
C PRO A 226 6.36 -2.25 3.21
N VAL A 227 5.67 -1.13 3.45
CA VAL A 227 4.76 -0.51 2.48
C VAL A 227 4.99 0.99 2.40
N LEU A 228 5.02 1.51 1.18
CA LEU A 228 4.76 2.90 0.88
C LEU A 228 3.24 3.10 0.93
N ILE A 229 2.78 4.13 1.61
CA ILE A 229 1.37 4.47 1.78
C ILE A 229 1.16 5.89 1.28
N ILE A 230 0.20 6.06 0.37
CA ILE A 230 -0.30 7.36 -0.08
C ILE A 230 -1.78 7.45 0.25
N THR A 231 -2.18 8.50 0.95
CA THR A 231 -3.58 8.76 1.28
C THR A 231 -3.99 10.11 0.75
N SER A 232 -5.25 10.24 0.30
CA SER A 232 -5.77 11.49 -0.24
C SER A 232 -7.29 11.52 -0.19
N ARG A 233 -7.88 12.71 -0.04
CA ARG A 233 -9.25 12.95 -0.48
C ARG A 233 -9.30 13.00 -2.02
N THR A 234 -10.44 12.63 -2.58
CA THR A 234 -10.69 12.62 -4.03
C THR A 234 -12.00 13.35 -4.32
N GLY A 235 -12.01 14.32 -5.24
CA GLY A 235 -13.24 14.97 -5.72
C GLY A 235 -14.24 15.42 -4.64
N ALA A 236 -15.50 15.64 -5.02
CA ALA A 236 -16.54 16.23 -4.15
C ALA A 236 -17.15 15.27 -3.11
N GLY A 237 -16.46 14.20 -2.70
CA GLY A 237 -17.00 13.27 -1.70
C GLY A 237 -16.35 11.89 -1.66
N GLY A 238 -15.02 11.81 -1.83
CA GLY A 238 -14.32 10.54 -1.78
C GLY A 238 -12.98 10.60 -1.06
N PHE A 239 -12.43 9.44 -0.76
CA PHE A 239 -11.03 9.27 -0.40
C PHE A 239 -10.44 8.05 -1.08
N ILE A 240 -9.12 8.01 -1.11
CA ILE A 240 -8.34 6.87 -1.55
C ILE A 240 -7.13 6.67 -0.62
N VAL A 241 -6.80 5.42 -0.37
CA VAL A 241 -5.59 4.97 0.32
C VAL A 241 -4.94 3.90 -0.57
N VAL A 242 -3.66 4.08 -0.88
CA VAL A 242 -2.90 3.16 -1.73
C VAL A 242 -1.69 2.69 -0.96
N GLN A 243 -1.51 1.38 -0.87
CA GLN A 243 -0.34 0.75 -0.26
C GLN A 243 0.43 -0.05 -1.32
N ILE A 244 1.72 0.22 -1.45
CA ILE A 244 2.61 -0.41 -2.44
C ILE A 244 3.78 -1.02 -1.68
N PRO A 245 4.15 -2.28 -1.92
CA PRO A 245 5.27 -2.88 -1.21
C PRO A 245 6.57 -2.16 -1.57
N ILE A 246 7.49 -2.04 -0.62
CA ILE A 246 8.80 -1.38 -0.83
C ILE A 246 9.91 -2.20 -0.20
N ASN A 247 11.08 -2.25 -0.85
CA ASN A 247 12.24 -2.94 -0.31
C ASN A 247 13.08 -1.99 0.58
N LEU A 248 13.00 -2.20 1.90
CA LEU A 248 13.71 -1.40 2.90
C LEU A 248 14.95 -2.09 3.49
N LYS A 249 15.33 -3.28 3.02
CA LYS A 249 16.40 -4.10 3.65
C LYS A 249 17.72 -3.36 3.87
N ALA A 250 18.01 -2.39 3.00
CA ALA A 250 19.26 -1.65 3.03
C ALA A 250 19.15 -0.30 3.73
N LEU A 251 17.95 0.12 4.14
CA LEU A 251 17.70 1.39 4.81
C LEU A 251 17.90 1.22 6.33
N PRO A 252 18.89 1.89 6.96
CA PRO A 252 19.17 1.76 8.39
C PRO A 252 18.00 2.14 9.31
N GLU A 253 17.15 3.06 8.88
CA GLU A 253 15.97 3.54 9.60
C GLU A 253 14.92 2.45 9.80
N SER A 254 14.87 1.45 8.91
CA SER A 254 13.94 0.32 9.04
C SER A 254 14.19 -0.44 10.35
N PHE A 255 13.12 -1.01 10.93
CA PHE A 255 13.20 -1.70 12.21
C PHE A 255 13.20 -3.22 12.02
N TYR A 256 12.23 -3.72 11.26
CA TYR A 256 12.07 -5.14 10.99
C TYR A 256 12.88 -5.58 9.77
N SER A 257 12.92 -4.78 8.70
CA SER A 257 13.62 -5.11 7.46
C SER A 257 15.14 -5.15 7.64
N SER A 258 15.68 -4.30 8.51
CA SER A 258 17.10 -4.30 8.90
C SER A 258 17.44 -5.39 9.95
N GLY A 259 16.43 -5.98 10.59
CA GLY A 259 16.60 -6.92 11.70
C GLY A 259 16.88 -6.27 13.06
N ARG A 260 16.85 -4.94 13.16
CA ARG A 260 17.02 -4.16 14.40
C ARG A 260 16.01 -4.56 15.49
N ASN A 261 14.82 -5.00 15.08
CA ASN A 261 13.77 -5.49 15.97
C ASN A 261 14.22 -6.63 16.90
N GLN A 262 15.18 -7.47 16.46
CA GLN A 262 15.61 -8.64 17.24
C GLN A 262 16.33 -8.27 18.53
N THR A 263 16.97 -7.11 18.58
CA THR A 263 17.66 -6.60 19.77
C THR A 263 16.87 -5.49 20.46
N GLN A 264 16.14 -4.66 19.70
CA GLN A 264 15.47 -3.46 20.21
C GLN A 264 13.96 -3.60 20.40
N GLY A 265 13.35 -4.72 20.00
CA GLY A 265 11.92 -4.97 20.23
C GLY A 265 11.57 -4.85 21.72
N ASP A 266 10.41 -4.29 22.03
CA ASP A 266 9.90 -4.11 23.39
C ASP A 266 9.34 -5.42 24.00
N THR A 267 8.81 -6.30 23.14
CA THR A 267 8.18 -7.57 23.53
C THR A 267 8.90 -8.77 22.91
N SER A 268 8.75 -9.95 23.53
CA SER A 268 9.32 -11.20 23.01
C SER A 268 8.81 -11.56 21.61
N VAL A 269 7.56 -11.20 21.28
CA VAL A 269 6.99 -11.44 19.96
C VAL A 269 7.60 -10.50 18.91
N LYS A 270 7.73 -9.20 19.22
CA LYS A 270 8.35 -8.21 18.32
C LYS A 270 9.85 -8.42 18.12
N ARG A 271 10.53 -9.12 19.05
CA ARG A 271 11.94 -9.55 18.90
C ARG A 271 12.14 -10.78 18.01
N LYS A 272 11.08 -11.50 17.62
CA LYS A 272 11.24 -12.65 16.72
C LYS A 272 11.70 -12.17 15.34
N ARG A 273 12.56 -12.95 14.68
CA ARG A 273 12.90 -12.74 13.27
C ARG A 273 11.62 -12.86 12.42
N PRO A 274 11.16 -11.80 11.76
CA PRO A 274 9.94 -11.85 10.97
C PRO A 274 10.21 -12.48 9.59
N VAL A 275 9.14 -12.92 8.94
CA VAL A 275 9.13 -13.16 7.49
C VAL A 275 8.63 -11.89 6.81
N LEU A 276 9.42 -11.35 5.89
CA LEU A 276 9.01 -10.19 5.09
C LEU A 276 8.06 -10.66 3.98
N GLY A 277 6.80 -10.26 4.07
CA GLY A 277 5.80 -10.47 3.03
C GLY A 277 5.72 -9.26 2.10
N VAL A 278 4.95 -9.40 1.03
CA VAL A 278 4.60 -8.29 0.13
C VAL A 278 3.09 -8.26 -0.05
N TYR A 279 2.50 -7.07 0.00
CA TYR A 279 1.14 -6.85 -0.47
C TYR A 279 1.05 -5.47 -1.09
N THR A 280 0.06 -5.32 -1.96
CA THR A 280 -0.44 -4.03 -2.41
C THR A 280 -1.92 -3.96 -2.12
N SER A 281 -2.42 -2.77 -1.79
CA SER A 281 -3.84 -2.54 -1.55
C SER A 281 -4.26 -1.17 -2.08
N ILE A 282 -5.55 -1.07 -2.38
CA ILE A 282 -6.25 0.17 -2.67
C ILE A 282 -7.53 0.15 -1.84
N GLU A 283 -7.76 1.18 -1.04
CA GLU A 283 -9.03 1.44 -0.40
C GLU A 283 -9.64 2.72 -0.95
N ARG A 284 -10.93 2.65 -1.24
CA ARG A 284 -11.69 3.75 -1.84
C ARG A 284 -13.00 3.92 -1.10
N GLY A 285 -13.20 5.09 -0.51
CA GLY A 285 -14.47 5.52 0.08
C GLY A 285 -15.15 6.53 -0.83
N ILE A 286 -16.45 6.38 -1.06
CA ILE A 286 -17.24 7.29 -1.87
C ILE A 286 -18.57 7.57 -1.17
N LEU A 287 -18.85 8.85 -0.91
CA LEU A 287 -20.13 9.33 -0.43
C LEU A 287 -21.11 9.46 -1.60
N ARG A 288 -22.22 8.72 -1.54
CA ARG A 288 -23.30 8.73 -2.52
C ARG A 288 -24.51 9.46 -1.94
N ASP A 289 -24.98 10.48 -2.65
CA ASP A 289 -26.18 11.27 -2.33
C ASP A 289 -26.25 11.78 -0.88
N SER A 290 -25.08 11.99 -0.24
CA SER A 290 -24.92 12.32 1.19
C SER A 290 -25.53 11.31 2.18
N LYS A 291 -26.01 10.15 1.71
CA LYS A 291 -26.79 9.18 2.51
C LYS A 291 -26.11 7.85 2.67
N GLU A 292 -25.31 7.45 1.68
CA GLU A 292 -24.66 6.14 1.66
C GLU A 292 -23.17 6.30 1.43
N ILE A 293 -22.38 5.42 2.07
CA ILE A 293 -20.94 5.38 1.93
C ILE A 293 -20.58 4.04 1.32
N GLU A 294 -20.09 4.08 0.08
CA GLU A 294 -19.52 2.93 -0.59
C GLU A 294 -18.04 2.82 -0.20
N TRP A 295 -17.65 1.68 0.35
CA TRP A 295 -16.26 1.37 0.71
C TRP A 295 -15.81 0.11 0.00
N ILE A 296 -14.81 0.30 -0.86
CA ILE A 296 -14.18 -0.74 -1.67
C ILE A 296 -12.74 -0.89 -1.19
N MET A 297 -12.32 -2.13 -1.00
CA MET A 297 -10.92 -2.48 -0.81
C MET A 297 -10.54 -3.52 -1.86
N ALA A 298 -9.39 -3.36 -2.51
CA ALA A 298 -8.80 -4.34 -3.39
C ALA A 298 -7.35 -4.58 -2.96
N THR A 299 -6.93 -5.84 -2.88
CA THR A 299 -5.58 -6.20 -2.46
C THR A 299 -5.07 -7.42 -3.20
N ALA A 300 -3.78 -7.42 -3.49
CA ALA A 300 -3.03 -8.61 -3.81
C ALA A 300 -1.94 -8.79 -2.77
N SER A 301 -1.69 -10.04 -2.35
CA SER A 301 -0.67 -10.36 -1.36
C SER A 301 0.08 -11.64 -1.73
N ASP A 302 1.37 -11.65 -1.42
CA ASP A 302 2.23 -12.82 -1.32
C ASP A 302 2.96 -12.74 0.03
N ALA A 303 2.46 -13.52 1.00
CA ALA A 303 2.98 -13.54 2.36
C ALA A 303 4.38 -14.17 2.47
N LYS A 304 4.92 -14.72 1.36
CA LYS A 304 6.21 -15.43 1.26
C LYS A 304 6.34 -16.58 2.27
N GLY A 305 7.52 -17.20 2.32
CA GLY A 305 7.82 -18.32 3.23
C GLY A 305 7.31 -19.68 2.74
N VAL A 306 7.11 -20.62 3.68
CA VAL A 306 6.68 -22.00 3.39
C VAL A 306 5.17 -22.17 3.26
N LEU A 307 4.39 -21.08 3.40
CA LEU A 307 2.94 -21.15 3.28
C LEU A 307 2.56 -21.39 1.82
N PRO A 308 1.91 -22.52 1.50
CA PRO A 308 1.43 -22.75 0.15
C PRO A 308 0.50 -21.62 -0.30
N MET A 309 0.60 -21.20 -1.56
CA MET A 309 -0.23 -20.12 -2.10
C MET A 309 -1.74 -20.38 -1.92
N TRP A 310 -2.19 -21.63 -1.92
CA TRP A 310 -3.59 -21.97 -1.66
C TRP A 310 -4.04 -21.56 -0.24
N ALA A 311 -3.18 -21.67 0.78
CA ALA A 311 -3.51 -21.31 2.15
C ALA A 311 -3.54 -19.78 2.32
N GLN A 312 -2.66 -19.06 1.63
CA GLN A 312 -2.69 -17.60 1.57
C GLN A 312 -3.96 -17.11 0.86
N LYS A 313 -4.30 -17.70 -0.30
CA LYS A 313 -5.50 -17.41 -1.09
C LYS A 313 -6.82 -17.71 -0.32
N LEU A 314 -6.80 -18.59 0.68
CA LEU A 314 -7.96 -18.86 1.55
C LEU A 314 -8.09 -17.87 2.73
N GLY A 315 -6.98 -17.35 3.25
CA GLY A 315 -6.97 -16.44 4.41
C GLY A 315 -7.29 -14.98 4.06
N VAL A 316 -6.79 -14.47 2.93
CA VAL A 316 -6.97 -13.07 2.51
C VAL A 316 -8.44 -12.66 2.37
N PRO A 317 -9.35 -13.46 1.73
CA PRO A 317 -10.77 -13.10 1.66
C PRO A 317 -11.46 -13.00 3.02
N GLY A 318 -11.02 -13.78 4.01
CA GLY A 318 -11.54 -13.71 5.37
C GLY A 318 -11.05 -12.47 6.11
N ALA A 319 -9.76 -12.14 5.98
CA ALA A 319 -9.16 -10.95 6.58
C ALA A 319 -9.86 -9.68 6.10
N VAL A 320 -9.99 -9.49 4.77
CA VAL A 320 -10.64 -8.27 4.23
C VAL A 320 -12.08 -8.12 4.70
N VAL A 321 -12.82 -9.22 4.92
CA VAL A 321 -14.20 -9.16 5.44
C VAL A 321 -14.24 -8.76 6.92
N ASN A 322 -13.29 -9.24 7.71
CA ASN A 322 -13.22 -8.94 9.15
C ASN A 322 -12.93 -7.46 9.42
N ASP A 323 -12.12 -6.82 8.56
CA ASP A 323 -11.75 -5.42 8.71
C ASP A 323 -12.96 -4.48 8.76
N VAL A 324 -14.05 -4.83 8.06
CA VAL A 324 -15.28 -4.04 8.08
C VAL A 324 -15.93 -4.05 9.47
N GLY A 325 -16.04 -5.22 10.11
CA GLY A 325 -16.60 -5.32 11.45
C GLY A 325 -15.69 -4.70 12.50
N PHE A 326 -14.38 -4.90 12.38
CA PHE A 326 -13.39 -4.26 13.24
C PHE A 326 -13.46 -2.74 13.20
N PHE A 327 -13.50 -2.16 12.00
CA PHE A 327 -13.64 -0.72 11.83
C PHE A 327 -14.93 -0.16 12.43
N MET A 328 -16.07 -0.84 12.20
CA MET A 328 -17.36 -0.43 12.77
C MET A 328 -17.38 -0.51 14.29
N LYS A 329 -16.76 -1.55 14.86
CA LYS A 329 -16.61 -1.68 16.30
C LYS A 329 -15.75 -0.55 16.88
N TRP A 330 -14.58 -0.31 16.31
CA TRP A 330 -13.66 0.74 16.74
C TRP A 330 -14.29 2.13 16.68
N THR A 331 -15.05 2.41 15.62
CA THR A 331 -15.79 3.66 15.47
C THR A 331 -16.83 3.85 16.58
N ALA A 332 -17.61 2.80 16.87
CA ALA A 332 -18.59 2.84 17.97
C ALA A 332 -17.93 3.02 19.35
N ASP A 333 -16.83 2.30 19.61
CA ASP A 333 -16.06 2.42 20.85
C ASP A 333 -15.51 3.85 21.02
N ASN A 334 -14.99 4.45 19.95
CA ASN A 334 -14.46 5.81 19.98
C ASN A 334 -15.53 6.89 20.17
N ARG A 335 -16.74 6.69 19.62
CA ARG A 335 -17.89 7.54 19.96
C ARG A 335 -18.22 7.47 21.44
N ALA A 336 -18.28 6.26 22.00
CA ALA A 336 -18.58 6.06 23.42
C ALA A 336 -17.53 6.74 24.33
N LYS A 337 -16.23 6.63 23.98
CA LYS A 337 -15.15 7.30 24.73
C LYS A 337 -15.21 8.83 24.69
N LYS A 338 -15.73 9.43 23.61
CA LYS A 338 -15.88 10.89 23.49
C LYS A 338 -17.09 11.45 24.23
N ALA A 339 -18.08 10.60 24.52
CA ALA A 339 -19.31 10.98 25.18
C ALA A 339 -19.27 10.84 26.72
N GLY A 340 -18.30 10.10 27.26
CA GLY A 340 -18.04 9.97 28.69
C GLY A 340 -16.88 10.83 29.16
#